data_AF-A0A804M9T2-F1
#
_entry.id   AF-A0A804M9T2-F1
#
_cell.length_a   1.000
_cell.length_b   1.000
_cell.length_c   1.000
_cell.angle_alpha   90.00
_cell.angle_beta   90.00
_cell.angle_gamma   90.00
#
_symmetry.space_group_name_H-M   'P 1'
#
loop_
_entity.id
_entity.type
_entity.pdbx_description
1 polymer ?
#
loop_
_entity_poly.entity_id
_entity_poly.type
_entity_poly.pdbx_seq_one_letter_code
_entity_poly.pdbx_strand_id
1 'polypeptide(L)'
;MVSDPAPPSAPSVLAAVDPPPRRGHPLLHRRRPRGPRQDEVRCRGVLGSTSTASPQSVGADGAPTVGSIEPWLKCKDQPPQQGKEIPQTKADRAKLDGMYKCILCACCSTSCPSYWWNPEEYLGPATLFHANR
;
A
#
# COMPACT_ATOMS: atom_id res chain seq x y z
N MET A 1 -2.96 -43.18 2.27
CA MET A 1 -1.74 -42.37 2.45
C MET A 1 -1.92 -41.16 1.55
N VAL A 2 -2.26 -40.01 2.11
CA VAL A 2 -2.46 -38.79 1.33
C VAL A 2 -1.06 -38.28 1.01
N SER A 3 -0.66 -38.37 -0.25
CA SER A 3 0.61 -37.83 -0.72
C SER A 3 0.43 -36.32 -0.87
N ASP A 4 0.96 -35.55 0.08
CA ASP A 4 1.00 -34.10 -0.02
C ASP A 4 1.86 -33.69 -1.24
N PRO A 5 1.39 -32.76 -2.09
CA PRO A 5 2.17 -32.25 -3.20
C PRO A 5 3.37 -31.45 -2.68
N ALA A 6 4.54 -31.71 -3.26
CA ALA A 6 5.78 -31.01 -2.92
C ALA A 6 5.66 -29.50 -3.18
N PRO A 7 6.14 -28.63 -2.27
CA PRO A 7 6.11 -27.19 -2.50
C PRO A 7 7.01 -26.80 -3.68
N PRO A 8 6.64 -25.78 -4.47
CA PRO A 8 7.49 -25.28 -5.54
C PRO A 8 8.83 -24.80 -4.95
N SER A 9 9.92 -25.15 -5.62
CA SER A 9 11.28 -24.77 -5.24
C SER A 9 11.40 -23.26 -5.09
N ALA A 10 11.67 -22.80 -3.86
CA ALA A 10 11.93 -21.39 -3.60
C ALA A 10 13.09 -20.90 -4.48
N PRO A 11 12.98 -19.72 -5.13
CA PRO A 11 14.12 -19.14 -5.82
C PRO A 11 15.25 -18.92 -4.80
N SER A 12 16.47 -19.34 -5.14
CA SER A 12 17.65 -19.16 -4.28
C SER A 12 17.81 -17.67 -3.93
N VAL A 13 17.37 -17.30 -2.73
CA VAL A 13 17.56 -15.96 -2.18
C VAL A 13 19.05 -15.79 -1.96
N LEU A 14 19.68 -14.97 -2.81
CA LEU A 14 21.01 -14.44 -2.55
C LEU A 14 20.96 -13.81 -1.15
N ALA A 15 21.68 -14.40 -0.19
CA ALA A 15 21.69 -13.95 1.19
C ALA A 15 21.88 -12.44 1.25
N ALA A 16 20.84 -11.74 1.71
CA ALA A 16 20.93 -10.31 1.96
C ALA A 16 21.98 -10.10 3.05
N VAL A 17 23.09 -9.48 2.67
CA VAL A 17 24.08 -8.98 3.62
C VAL A 17 23.36 -8.01 4.55
N ASP A 18 23.25 -8.36 5.84
CA ASP A 18 22.63 -7.52 6.86
C ASP A 18 23.22 -6.10 6.81
N PRO A 19 22.38 -5.05 6.67
CA PRO A 19 22.88 -3.69 6.78
C PRO A 19 23.41 -3.44 8.20
N PRO A 20 24.53 -2.72 8.36
CA PRO A 20 25.10 -2.47 9.67
C PRO A 20 24.12 -1.71 10.58
N PRO A 21 24.19 -1.89 11.90
CA PRO A 21 23.30 -1.23 12.84
C PRO A 21 23.38 0.28 12.68
N ARG A 22 22.22 0.92 12.40
CA ARG A 22 22.12 2.38 12.37
C ARG A 22 22.45 2.91 13.77
N ARG A 23 23.64 3.51 13.95
CA ARG A 23 23.94 4.32 15.13
C ARG A 23 22.94 5.47 15.17
N GLY A 24 22.02 5.42 16.14
CA GLY A 24 21.00 6.44 16.34
C GLY A 24 21.64 7.80 16.56
N HIS A 25 21.30 8.75 15.70
CA HIS A 25 21.70 10.15 15.86
C HIS A 25 20.88 10.76 17.01
N PRO A 26 21.52 11.28 18.08
CA PRO A 26 20.82 11.75 19.25
C PRO A 26 20.42 13.21 19.04
N LEU A 27 19.45 13.51 18.17
CA LEU A 27 18.89 14.86 18.10
C LEU A 27 17.39 14.87 17.84
N LEU A 28 16.68 15.35 18.87
CA LEU A 28 15.40 16.08 18.84
C LEU A 28 14.09 15.26 18.86
N HIS A 29 13.86 14.56 19.98
CA HIS A 29 12.50 14.35 20.51
C HIS A 29 11.93 15.67 21.09
N ARG A 30 11.62 16.65 20.24
CA ARG A 30 10.67 17.71 20.62
C ARG A 30 9.25 17.19 20.42
N ARG A 31 8.60 16.83 21.53
CA ARG A 31 7.17 16.51 21.59
C ARG A 31 6.37 17.65 20.94
N ARG A 32 5.74 17.41 19.77
CA ARG A 32 4.78 18.36 19.21
C ARG A 32 3.44 18.22 19.96
N PRO A 33 2.79 19.34 20.32
CA PRO A 33 1.49 19.31 21.00
C PRO A 33 0.41 18.72 20.07
N ARG A 34 -0.53 17.99 20.66
CA ARG A 34 -1.72 17.43 19.99
C ARG A 34 -2.59 18.57 19.47
N GLY A 35 -2.70 18.71 18.15
CA GLY A 35 -3.65 19.62 17.51
C GLY A 35 -5.10 19.10 17.61
N PRO A 36 -6.10 19.97 17.42
CA PRO A 36 -7.51 19.66 17.67
C PRO A 36 -8.12 18.70 16.64
N ARG A 37 -9.19 18.03 17.09
CA ARG A 37 -9.94 16.95 16.42
C ARG A 37 -10.47 17.39 15.05
N GLN A 38 -10.14 16.63 14.01
CA GLN A 38 -10.72 16.79 12.68
C GLN A 38 -11.98 15.92 12.58
N ASP A 39 -12.97 16.23 13.41
CA ASP A 39 -14.31 15.66 13.32
C ASP A 39 -15.06 16.43 12.22
N GLU A 40 -14.85 16.08 10.94
CA GLU A 40 -15.76 16.25 9.78
C GLU A 40 -14.98 16.25 8.46
N VAL A 41 -14.68 15.06 7.93
CA VAL A 41 -14.56 14.89 6.47
C VAL A 41 -15.74 14.04 6.04
N ARG A 42 -16.87 14.73 5.86
CA ARG A 42 -18.14 14.16 5.39
C ARG A 42 -18.18 14.27 3.86
N CYS A 43 -17.73 13.23 3.17
CA CYS A 43 -18.14 13.04 1.78
C CYS A 43 -19.37 12.12 1.77
N ARG A 44 -20.58 12.73 1.78
CA ARG A 44 -21.88 12.09 1.49
C ARG A 44 -22.39 12.64 0.17
N GLY A 45 -22.71 11.77 -0.78
CA GLY A 45 -23.45 12.13 -1.99
C GLY A 45 -23.24 11.14 -3.13
N VAL A 46 -24.05 10.09 -3.14
CA VAL A 46 -24.18 9.09 -4.22
C VAL A 46 -24.86 9.75 -5.42
N LEU A 47 -24.38 9.49 -6.65
CA LEU A 47 -25.16 8.99 -7.80
C LEU A 47 -24.37 9.20 -9.12
N GLY A 48 -23.98 8.10 -9.77
CA GLY A 48 -23.91 8.03 -11.23
C GLY A 48 -22.60 8.43 -11.92
N SER A 49 -21.61 7.54 -11.94
CA SER A 49 -20.82 7.34 -13.16
C SER A 49 -20.25 5.92 -13.18
N THR A 50 -20.43 5.25 -14.30
CA THR A 50 -19.93 3.90 -14.58
C THR A 50 -18.41 3.96 -14.64
N SER A 51 -17.75 3.58 -13.55
CA SER A 51 -16.34 3.22 -13.55
C SER A 51 -16.18 1.98 -14.43
N THR A 52 -15.52 2.12 -15.58
CA THR A 52 -14.96 0.97 -16.29
C THR A 52 -13.91 0.36 -15.35
N ALA A 53 -14.32 -0.61 -14.54
CA ALA A 53 -13.42 -1.37 -13.68
C ALA A 53 -12.35 -1.98 -14.59
N SER A 54 -11.10 -1.57 -14.36
CA SER A 54 -9.94 -2.20 -15.01
C SER A 54 -9.98 -3.69 -14.69
N PRO A 55 -9.79 -4.60 -15.67
CA PRO A 55 -9.80 -6.02 -15.41
C PRO A 55 -8.82 -6.32 -14.29
N GLN A 56 -9.31 -7.00 -13.25
CA GLN A 56 -8.55 -7.32 -12.04
C GLN A 56 -7.18 -7.84 -12.44
N SER A 57 -6.13 -7.05 -12.18
CA SER A 57 -4.78 -7.44 -12.57
C SER A 57 -4.29 -8.52 -11.61
N VAL A 58 -4.63 -9.76 -11.92
CA VAL A 58 -3.93 -10.91 -11.37
C VAL A 58 -2.49 -10.86 -11.88
N GLY A 59 -1.53 -11.08 -10.98
CA GLY A 59 -0.12 -11.15 -11.35
C GLY A 59 0.15 -12.37 -12.22
N ALA A 60 1.35 -12.45 -12.80
CA ALA A 60 1.76 -13.63 -13.59
C ALA A 60 1.65 -14.94 -12.79
N ASP A 61 1.74 -14.86 -11.46
CA ASP A 61 1.64 -15.99 -10.55
C ASP A 61 0.20 -16.29 -10.10
N GLY A 62 -0.82 -15.64 -10.68
CA GLY A 62 -2.21 -15.69 -10.22
C GLY A 62 -2.47 -14.92 -8.91
N ALA A 63 -1.40 -14.54 -8.21
CA ALA A 63 -1.46 -13.78 -6.97
C ALA A 63 -2.07 -12.38 -7.19
N PRO A 64 -2.92 -11.90 -6.28
CA PRO A 64 -3.49 -10.56 -6.34
C PRO A 64 -2.38 -9.50 -6.20
N THR A 65 -2.28 -8.62 -7.19
CA THR A 65 -1.23 -7.58 -7.24
C THR A 65 -1.72 -6.24 -6.72
N VAL A 66 -0.81 -5.26 -6.64
CA VAL A 66 -1.12 -3.85 -6.34
C VAL A 66 -2.20 -3.25 -7.26
N GLY A 67 -2.50 -3.81 -8.43
CA GLY A 67 -3.61 -3.32 -9.24
C GLY A 67 -5.00 -3.78 -8.79
N SER A 68 -5.11 -4.85 -7.99
CA SER A 68 -6.41 -5.33 -7.46
C SER A 68 -7.03 -4.37 -6.43
N ILE A 69 -6.22 -3.55 -5.78
CA ILE A 69 -6.65 -2.55 -4.77
C ILE A 69 -7.10 -1.22 -5.38
N GLU A 70 -7.12 -1.11 -6.72
CA GLU A 70 -7.51 0.11 -7.44
C GLU A 70 -6.70 1.35 -7.00
N PRO A 71 -5.37 1.40 -7.26
CA PRO A 71 -4.44 2.35 -6.66
C PRO A 71 -4.50 3.78 -7.27
N TRP A 72 -5.68 4.31 -7.51
CA TRP A 72 -5.94 5.67 -7.98
C TRP A 72 -6.82 6.45 -7.03
N LEU A 73 -6.81 7.79 -7.15
CA LEU A 73 -7.61 8.67 -6.31
C LEU A 73 -9.10 8.49 -6.66
N LYS A 74 -9.89 7.99 -5.69
CA LYS A 74 -11.35 7.89 -5.80
C LYS A 74 -12.00 9.11 -5.15
N CYS A 75 -12.45 10.05 -5.96
CA CYS A 75 -13.22 11.21 -5.48
C CYS A 75 -14.69 10.82 -5.31
N LYS A 76 -15.28 11.16 -4.16
CA LYS A 76 -16.73 11.01 -3.96
C LYS A 76 -17.51 12.18 -4.57
N ASP A 77 -16.88 13.36 -4.60
CA ASP A 77 -17.46 14.60 -5.13
C ASP A 77 -17.13 14.77 -6.63
N GLN A 78 -17.84 15.69 -7.29
CA GLN A 78 -17.57 16.04 -8.69
C GLN A 78 -16.09 16.45 -8.86
N PRO A 79 -15.43 16.05 -9.96
CA PRO A 79 -14.08 16.52 -10.24
C PRO A 79 -14.01 18.04 -10.16
N PRO A 80 -12.87 18.60 -9.68
CA PRO A 80 -12.74 20.05 -9.58
C PRO A 80 -12.96 20.70 -10.95
N GLN A 81 -13.47 21.93 -10.94
CA GLN A 81 -13.56 22.72 -12.16
C GLN A 81 -12.19 22.76 -12.85
N GLN A 82 -12.18 22.72 -14.18
CA GLN A 82 -10.94 22.72 -14.95
C GLN A 82 -10.01 23.86 -14.48
N GLY A 83 -8.77 23.49 -14.14
CA GLY A 83 -7.77 24.43 -13.61
C GLY A 83 -7.79 24.66 -12.10
N LYS A 84 -8.68 24.01 -11.34
CA LYS A 84 -8.69 24.04 -9.86
C LYS A 84 -8.15 22.74 -9.27
N GLU A 85 -7.42 22.87 -8.17
CA GLU A 85 -6.87 21.74 -7.39
C GLU A 85 -7.86 21.26 -6.31
N ILE A 86 -7.66 20.04 -5.82
CA ILE A 86 -8.39 19.52 -4.64
C ILE A 86 -7.66 20.02 -3.38
N PRO A 87 -8.31 20.81 -2.50
CA PRO A 87 -7.66 21.33 -1.30
C PRO A 87 -7.33 20.21 -0.31
N GLN A 88 -6.10 20.17 0.20
CA GLN A 88 -5.64 19.22 1.22
C GLN A 88 -4.86 19.94 2.32
N THR A 89 -5.15 19.66 3.60
CA THR A 89 -4.42 20.29 4.71
C THR A 89 -3.00 19.73 4.84
N LYS A 90 -2.06 20.50 5.41
CA LYS A 90 -0.70 20.02 5.70
C LYS A 90 -0.70 18.80 6.63
N ALA A 91 -1.65 18.75 7.56
CA ALA A 91 -1.81 17.62 8.48
C ALA A 91 -2.26 16.34 7.75
N ASP A 92 -3.17 16.46 6.78
CA ASP A 92 -3.60 15.32 5.96
C ASP A 92 -2.51 14.86 5.02
N ARG A 93 -1.75 15.79 4.41
CA ARG A 93 -0.62 15.45 3.55
C ARG A 93 0.48 14.70 4.31
N ALA A 94 0.68 15.03 5.59
CA ALA A 94 1.65 14.35 6.44
C ALA A 94 1.28 12.88 6.73
N LYS A 95 -0.02 12.51 6.65
CA LYS A 95 -0.45 11.11 6.82
C LYS A 95 0.11 10.20 5.71
N LEU A 96 0.35 10.74 4.52
CA LEU A 96 0.90 10.00 3.37
C LEU A 96 2.42 9.79 3.45
N ASP A 97 3.11 10.50 4.35
CA ASP A 97 4.56 10.49 4.40
C ASP A 97 5.11 9.11 4.80
N GLY A 98 6.02 8.59 3.99
CA GLY A 98 6.54 7.22 4.10
C GLY A 98 5.83 6.24 3.18
N MET A 99 4.52 6.38 2.96
CA MET A 99 3.73 5.45 2.15
C MET A 99 3.90 5.64 0.64
N TYR A 100 3.98 6.88 0.15
CA TYR A 100 4.17 7.12 -1.28
C TYR A 100 5.60 6.80 -1.78
N LYS A 101 6.54 6.47 -0.89
CA LYS A 101 7.96 6.23 -1.22
C LYS A 101 8.27 4.80 -1.69
N CYS A 102 7.28 3.91 -1.70
CA CYS A 102 7.47 2.56 -2.23
C CYS A 102 7.78 2.60 -3.73
N ILE A 103 8.85 1.93 -4.14
CA ILE A 103 9.31 1.83 -5.53
C ILE A 103 8.82 0.56 -6.24
N LEU A 104 7.90 -0.19 -5.61
CA LEU A 104 7.35 -1.44 -6.15
C LEU A 104 8.40 -2.51 -6.50
N CYS A 105 9.49 -2.59 -5.75
CA CYS A 105 10.56 -3.57 -6.00
C CYS A 105 10.22 -5.02 -5.59
N ALA A 106 9.05 -5.28 -5.01
CA ALA A 106 8.60 -6.57 -4.48
C ALA A 106 9.46 -7.21 -3.36
N CYS A 107 10.56 -6.60 -2.91
CA CYS A 107 11.45 -7.17 -1.89
C CYS A 107 10.75 -7.51 -0.56
N CYS A 108 9.75 -6.71 -0.14
CA CYS A 108 9.00 -6.98 1.07
C CYS A 108 8.09 -8.21 0.94
N SER A 109 7.51 -8.44 -0.24
CA SER A 109 6.70 -9.63 -0.51
C SER A 109 7.57 -10.88 -0.55
N THR A 110 8.75 -10.79 -1.19
CA THR A 110 9.69 -11.92 -1.22
C THR A 110 10.36 -12.18 0.13
N SER A 111 10.40 -11.24 1.07
CA SER A 111 10.95 -11.45 2.42
C SER A 111 9.93 -11.95 3.44
N CYS A 112 8.64 -11.98 3.10
CA CYS A 112 7.57 -12.33 4.04
C CYS A 112 7.23 -13.83 3.94
N PRO A 113 7.52 -14.65 4.98
CA PRO A 113 7.20 -16.08 4.94
C PRO A 113 5.71 -16.36 4.72
N SER A 114 4.82 -15.50 5.22
CA SER A 114 3.37 -15.63 5.01
C SER A 114 2.97 -15.52 3.54
N TYR A 115 3.70 -14.74 2.74
CA TYR A 115 3.47 -14.65 1.29
C TYR A 115 3.95 -15.89 0.55
N TRP A 116 4.96 -16.60 1.07
CA TRP A 116 5.45 -17.83 0.45
C TRP A 116 4.46 -18.99 0.59
N TRP A 117 3.79 -19.09 1.75
CA TRP A 117 2.86 -20.18 2.00
C TRP A 117 1.51 -20.00 1.31
N ASN A 118 1.04 -18.75 1.13
CA ASN A 118 -0.30 -18.45 0.59
C ASN A 118 -0.30 -17.29 -0.43
N PRO A 119 0.41 -17.38 -1.57
CA PRO A 119 0.52 -16.27 -2.52
C PRO A 119 -0.83 -15.91 -3.19
N GLU A 120 -1.76 -16.85 -3.30
CA GLU A 120 -3.07 -16.63 -3.94
C GLU A 120 -4.05 -15.88 -3.02
N GLU A 121 -4.05 -16.18 -1.72
CA GLU A 121 -4.98 -15.59 -0.74
C GLU A 121 -4.39 -14.35 -0.06
N TYR A 122 -3.09 -14.36 0.24
CA TYR A 122 -2.43 -13.26 0.91
C TYR A 122 -1.92 -12.23 -0.10
N LEU A 123 -2.57 -11.05 -0.13
CA LEU A 123 -2.23 -9.91 -1.00
C LEU A 123 -0.75 -9.48 -0.96
N GLY A 124 -0.05 -9.78 0.14
CA GLY A 124 1.32 -9.38 0.35
C GLY A 124 1.48 -7.98 0.99
N PRO A 125 2.62 -7.72 1.61
CA PRO A 125 2.87 -6.47 2.34
C PRO A 125 2.87 -5.25 1.41
N ALA A 126 3.36 -5.36 0.17
CA ALA A 126 3.34 -4.25 -0.79
C ALA A 126 1.90 -3.81 -1.11
N THR A 127 1.01 -4.77 -1.39
CA THR A 127 -0.39 -4.50 -1.74
C THR A 127 -1.13 -3.88 -0.56
N LEU A 128 -0.98 -4.44 0.65
CA LEU A 128 -1.59 -3.88 1.86
C LEU A 128 -1.07 -2.48 2.19
N PHE A 129 0.22 -2.23 1.97
CA PHE A 129 0.83 -0.92 2.15
C PHE A 129 0.26 0.12 1.17
N HIS A 130 0.08 -0.26 -0.10
CA HIS A 130 -0.53 0.62 -1.10
C HIS A 130 -2.03 0.82 -0.90
N ALA A 131 -2.74 -0.09 -0.23
CA ALA A 131 -4.15 0.09 0.12
C ALA A 131 -4.35 1.11 1.26
N ASN A 132 -3.32 1.31 2.09
CA ASN A 132 -3.38 2.21 3.25
C ASN A 132 -2.80 3.62 2.98
N ARG A 133 -2.27 3.86 1.77
CA ARG A 133 -1.83 5.21 1.37
C ARG A 133 -3.04 6.03 0.92
#